data_AF-A0A6B2MQX2-F1
#
_entry.id   AF-A0A6B2MQX2-F1
#
_cell.length_a   1.000
_cell.length_b   1.000
_cell.length_c   1.000
_cell.angle_alpha   90.00
_cell.angle_beta   90.00
_cell.angle_gamma   90.00
#
_symmetry.space_group_name_H-M   'P 1'
#
loop_
_entity.id
_entity.type
_entity.pdbx_description
1 polymer ?
#
loop_
_entity_poly.entity_id
_entity_poly.type
_entity_poly.pdbx_seq_one_letter_code
_entity_poly.pdbx_strand_id
1 'polypeptide(L)'
;MAGTKAGGGTGTQATDVRDLVALAELADMLWQLGAESTDAPIDVAPYLDGLTIVARRIQRMSPLDAGGRELAARHYYAGVIAGACGDESAIARGVSDSLVRQSGGAGRPAARCFALLARMGRRHGRAFAAQSGDRVLV
;
A
#
# COMPACT_ATOMS: atom_id res chain seq x y z
N MET A 1 -32.43 8.94 -33.95
CA MET A 1 -31.07 8.38 -34.09
C MET A 1 -30.19 9.10 -33.07
N ALA A 2 -29.91 8.46 -31.93
CA ALA A 2 -28.66 7.73 -31.65
C ALA A 2 -27.43 8.68 -31.69
N GLY A 3 -26.66 8.90 -30.63
CA GLY A 3 -26.47 8.07 -29.44
C GLY A 3 -25.85 8.81 -28.25
N THR A 4 -25.71 8.00 -27.21
CA THR A 4 -25.47 8.30 -25.81
C THR A 4 -23.98 8.19 -25.41
N LYS A 5 -23.65 8.76 -24.22
CA LYS A 5 -22.53 8.44 -23.29
C LYS A 5 -21.16 9.07 -23.63
N ALA A 6 -20.33 9.47 -22.66
CA ALA A 6 -20.19 8.97 -21.29
C ALA A 6 -19.88 10.08 -20.28
N GLY A 7 -20.52 9.99 -19.11
CA GLY A 7 -20.15 10.76 -17.93
C GLY A 7 -18.80 10.30 -17.38
N GLY A 8 -17.96 11.27 -17.02
CA GLY A 8 -16.71 11.07 -16.31
C GLY A 8 -16.98 10.61 -14.88
N GLY A 9 -16.95 9.30 -14.66
CA GLY A 9 -16.98 8.69 -13.34
C GLY A 9 -15.58 8.31 -12.87
N THR A 10 -14.83 9.27 -12.32
CA THR A 10 -13.57 9.02 -11.60
C THR A 10 -13.64 9.47 -10.14
N GLY A 11 -14.85 9.58 -9.58
CA GLY A 11 -15.06 10.05 -8.20
C GLY A 11 -15.17 8.95 -7.13
N THR A 12 -15.31 7.68 -7.51
CA THR A 12 -15.67 6.62 -6.54
C THR A 12 -14.50 5.70 -6.15
N GLN A 13 -13.40 5.69 -6.92
CA GLN A 13 -12.27 4.78 -6.67
C GLN A 13 -11.23 5.35 -5.69
N ALA A 14 -11.03 6.68 -5.70
CA ALA A 14 -10.12 7.34 -4.75
C ALA A 14 -10.66 7.37 -3.31
N THR A 15 -11.97 7.23 -3.13
CA THR A 15 -12.63 7.33 -1.81
C THR A 15 -12.29 6.13 -0.92
N ASP A 16 -12.24 4.91 -1.48
CA ASP A 16 -11.97 3.67 -0.72
C ASP A 16 -10.56 3.64 -0.10
N VAL A 17 -9.56 4.22 -0.77
CA VAL A 17 -8.17 4.32 -0.28
C VAL A 17 -8.05 5.42 0.77
N ARG A 18 -8.79 6.53 0.61
CA ARG A 18 -8.79 7.65 1.58
C ARG A 18 -9.35 7.27 2.94
N ASP A 19 -10.13 6.20 3.02
CA ASP A 19 -10.64 5.67 4.29
C ASP A 19 -9.56 4.96 5.13
N LEU A 20 -8.39 4.68 4.55
CA LEU A 20 -7.23 4.08 5.24
C LEU A 20 -6.02 5.00 5.08
N VAL A 21 -5.66 5.68 6.17
CA VAL A 21 -4.63 6.73 6.18
C VAL A 21 -3.30 6.17 5.68
N ALA A 22 -2.89 4.99 6.15
CA ALA A 22 -1.63 4.38 5.71
C ALA A 22 -1.58 4.05 4.21
N LEU A 23 -2.71 3.76 3.56
CA LEU A 23 -2.71 3.52 2.11
C LEU A 23 -2.73 4.84 1.33
N ALA A 24 -3.38 5.87 1.86
CA ALA A 24 -3.32 7.22 1.28
C ALA A 24 -1.89 7.78 1.34
N GLU A 25 -1.20 7.66 2.48
CA GLU A 25 0.21 8.04 2.63
C GLU A 25 1.12 7.31 1.63
N LEU A 26 0.87 6.02 1.41
CA LEU A 26 1.62 5.24 0.43
C LEU A 26 1.35 5.70 -1.00
N ALA A 27 0.10 6.00 -1.33
CA ALA A 27 -0.27 6.51 -2.64
C ALA A 27 0.38 7.88 -2.91
N ASP A 28 0.40 8.77 -1.92
CA ASP A 28 1.02 10.09 -2.03
C ASP A 28 2.54 9.98 -2.23
N MET A 29 3.23 9.10 -1.49
CA MET A 29 4.66 8.87 -1.70
C MET A 29 4.96 8.28 -3.08
N LEU A 30 4.15 7.33 -3.55
CA LEU A 30 4.32 6.76 -4.90
C LEU A 30 4.11 7.84 -5.97
N TRP A 31 3.11 8.71 -5.79
CA TRP A 31 2.87 9.83 -6.69
C TRP A 31 4.06 10.81 -6.74
N GLN A 32 4.57 11.20 -5.57
CA GLN A 32 5.76 12.06 -5.46
C GLN A 32 6.98 11.42 -6.14
N LEU A 33 7.22 10.13 -5.88
CA LEU A 33 8.34 9.41 -6.48
C LEU A 33 8.24 9.32 -8.02
N GLY A 34 7.02 9.14 -8.55
CA GLY A 34 6.78 9.17 -9.99
C GLY A 34 7.02 10.57 -10.59
N ALA A 35 6.63 11.62 -9.88
CA ALA A 35 6.79 13.01 -10.34
C ALA A 35 8.25 13.49 -10.28
N GLU A 36 9.04 13.03 -9.31
CA GLU A 36 10.44 13.40 -9.12
C GLU A 36 11.41 12.63 -10.03
N SER A 37 10.95 11.53 -10.64
CA SER A 37 11.78 10.70 -11.54
C SER A 37 11.84 11.30 -12.95
N THR A 38 12.70 12.30 -13.13
CA THR A 38 12.86 13.01 -14.43
C THR A 38 13.64 12.24 -15.47
N ASP A 39 14.62 11.42 -15.06
CA ASP A 39 15.54 10.76 -16.00
C ASP A 39 14.99 9.43 -16.54
N ALA A 40 14.12 8.75 -15.77
CA ALA A 40 13.45 7.52 -16.17
C ALA A 40 12.07 7.39 -15.48
N PRO A 41 11.01 8.05 -16.01
CA PRO A 41 9.73 8.18 -15.33
C PRO A 41 9.19 6.82 -14.86
N ILE A 42 9.06 6.65 -13.55
CA ILE A 42 8.48 5.44 -12.96
C ILE A 42 6.98 5.47 -13.23
N ASP A 43 6.47 4.47 -13.94
CA ASP A 43 5.03 4.32 -14.11
C ASP A 43 4.42 3.77 -12.82
N VAL A 44 3.83 4.67 -12.03
CA VAL A 44 3.25 4.35 -10.73
C VAL A 44 1.77 3.97 -10.79
N ALA A 45 1.12 4.13 -11.95
CA ALA A 45 -0.32 3.85 -12.08
C ALA A 45 -0.71 2.40 -11.71
N PRO A 46 0.04 1.36 -12.13
CA PRO A 46 -0.28 -0.02 -11.74
C PRO A 46 -0.21 -0.25 -10.23
N TYR A 47 0.65 0.49 -9.52
CA TYR A 47 0.77 0.39 -8.06
C TYR A 47 -0.41 1.05 -7.36
N LEU A 48 -0.83 2.23 -7.82
CA LEU A 48 -1.99 2.95 -7.29
C LEU A 48 -3.28 2.14 -7.47
N ASP A 49 -3.47 1.51 -8.64
CA ASP A 49 -4.58 0.58 -8.87
C ASP A 49 -4.53 -0.62 -7.91
N GLY A 50 -3.32 -1.17 -7.69
CA GLY A 50 -3.07 -2.23 -6.72
C GLY A 50 -3.47 -1.83 -5.29
N LEU A 51 -3.22 -0.58 -4.87
CA LEU A 51 -3.61 -0.08 -3.56
C LEU A 51 -5.14 -0.05 -3.39
N THR A 52 -5.89 0.27 -4.44
CA THR A 52 -7.36 0.24 -4.41
C THR A 52 -7.88 -1.18 -4.16
N ILE A 53 -7.26 -2.18 -4.77
CA ILE A 53 -7.60 -3.61 -4.56
C ILE A 53 -7.29 -4.01 -3.11
N VAL A 54 -6.14 -3.57 -2.57
CA VAL A 54 -5.75 -3.83 -1.18
C VAL A 54 -6.71 -3.16 -0.20
N ALA A 55 -7.08 -1.90 -0.41
CA ALA A 55 -8.04 -1.16 0.44
C ALA A 55 -9.36 -1.92 0.54
N ARG A 56 -9.94 -2.33 -0.60
CA ARG A 56 -11.17 -3.13 -0.64
C ARG A 56 -11.04 -4.46 0.08
N ARG A 57 -9.87 -5.11 -0.02
CA ARG A 57 -9.60 -6.36 0.70
C ARG A 57 -9.60 -6.14 2.21
N ILE A 58 -8.95 -5.09 2.68
CA ILE A 58 -8.87 -4.73 4.11
C ILE A 58 -10.26 -4.41 4.65
N GLN A 59 -11.05 -3.61 3.94
CA GLN A 59 -12.41 -3.25 4.34
C GLN A 59 -13.34 -4.45 4.50
N ARG A 60 -13.07 -5.54 3.77
CA ARG A 60 -13.83 -6.79 3.84
C ARG A 60 -13.29 -7.80 4.86
N MET A 61 -12.20 -7.50 5.56
CA MET A 61 -11.64 -8.42 6.56
C MET A 61 -12.44 -8.37 7.87
N SER A 62 -13.26 -9.39 8.10
CA SER A 62 -13.72 -9.73 9.46
C SER A 62 -12.62 -10.54 10.17
N PRO A 63 -12.27 -10.22 11.44
CA PRO A 63 -13.04 -9.45 12.42
C PRO A 63 -12.52 -8.01 12.67
N LEU A 64 -11.93 -7.32 11.68
CA LEU A 64 -11.33 -6.01 11.93
C LEU A 64 -12.39 -4.89 12.01
N ASP A 65 -12.35 -4.14 13.11
CA ASP A 65 -13.01 -2.84 13.26
C ASP A 65 -12.23 -1.74 12.51
N ALA A 66 -12.69 -0.49 12.57
CA ALA A 66 -12.03 0.61 11.85
C ALA A 66 -10.56 0.77 12.26
N GLY A 67 -10.25 0.72 13.56
CA GLY A 67 -8.88 0.82 14.07
C GLY A 67 -8.02 -0.37 13.64
N GLY A 68 -8.58 -1.59 13.70
CA GLY A 68 -7.93 -2.80 13.23
C GLY A 68 -7.65 -2.79 11.73
N ARG A 69 -8.53 -2.22 10.91
CA ARG A 69 -8.32 -2.05 9.46
C ARG A 69 -7.21 -1.07 9.15
N GLU A 70 -7.18 0.06 9.84
CA GLU A 70 -6.07 1.02 9.73
C GLU A 70 -4.74 0.38 10.15
N LEU A 71 -4.73 -0.35 11.27
CA LEU A 71 -3.52 -1.06 11.71
C LEU A 71 -3.10 -2.12 10.69
N ALA A 72 -4.05 -2.83 10.08
CA ALA A 72 -3.80 -3.78 9.00
C ALA A 72 -3.19 -3.09 7.76
N ALA A 73 -3.69 -1.90 7.41
CA ALA A 73 -3.12 -1.06 6.35
C ALA A 73 -1.68 -0.63 6.67
N ARG A 74 -1.38 -0.28 7.92
CA ARG A 74 -0.01 0.02 8.35
C ARG A 74 0.93 -1.20 8.28
N HIS A 75 0.43 -2.40 8.60
CA HIS A 75 1.21 -3.63 8.40
C HIS A 75 1.49 -3.91 6.92
N TYR A 76 0.52 -3.66 6.03
CA TYR A 76 0.75 -3.70 4.59
C TYR A 76 1.83 -2.69 4.17
N TYR A 77 1.68 -1.42 4.58
CA TYR A 77 2.63 -0.34 4.33
C TYR A 77 4.05 -0.71 4.76
N ALA A 78 4.23 -1.18 6.00
CA ALA A 78 5.52 -1.59 6.53
C ALA A 78 6.13 -2.73 5.72
N GLY A 79 5.27 -3.66 5.28
CA GLY A 79 5.66 -4.70 4.35
C GLY A 79 6.21 -4.13 3.05
N VAL A 80 5.54 -3.15 2.44
CA VAL A 80 6.00 -2.50 1.20
C VAL A 80 7.38 -1.86 1.40
N ILE A 81 7.56 -1.09 2.47
CA ILE A 81 8.86 -0.47 2.80
C ILE A 81 9.95 -1.52 2.98
N ALA A 82 9.70 -2.57 3.77
CA ALA A 82 10.65 -3.66 3.98
C ALA A 82 10.97 -4.42 2.68
N GLY A 83 9.98 -4.60 1.80
CA GLY A 83 10.18 -5.22 0.50
C GLY A 83 11.02 -4.38 -0.44
N ALA A 84 10.83 -3.05 -0.44
CA ALA A 84 11.53 -2.13 -1.34
C ALA A 84 12.93 -1.76 -0.85
N CYS A 85 13.10 -1.52 0.46
CA CYS A 85 14.36 -1.08 1.06
C CYS A 85 15.22 -2.24 1.60
N GLY A 86 14.65 -3.44 1.69
CA GLY A 86 15.24 -4.58 2.40
C GLY A 86 14.82 -4.63 3.86
N ASP A 87 14.56 -5.85 4.34
CA ASP A 87 14.06 -6.12 5.70
C ASP A 87 15.03 -5.61 6.80
N GLU A 88 16.33 -5.58 6.50
CA GLU A 88 17.38 -5.14 7.44
C GLU A 88 17.63 -3.62 7.44
N SER A 89 16.97 -2.86 6.56
CA SER A 89 17.15 -1.42 6.49
C SER A 89 16.68 -0.74 7.78
N ALA A 90 17.36 0.35 8.18
CA ALA A 90 17.01 1.11 9.38
C ALA A 90 15.56 1.62 9.32
N ILE A 91 15.10 2.00 8.12
CA ILE A 91 13.73 2.44 7.87
C ILE A 91 12.74 1.28 8.11
N ALA A 92 12.97 0.11 7.51
CA ALA A 92 12.10 -1.05 7.67
C ALA A 92 11.99 -1.53 9.13
N ARG A 93 13.12 -1.56 9.84
CA ARG A 93 13.16 -1.90 11.28
C ARG A 93 12.41 -0.86 12.12
N GLY A 94 12.65 0.43 11.90
CA GLY A 94 11.98 1.50 12.63
C GLY A 94 10.45 1.47 12.47
N VAL A 95 9.96 1.26 11.25
CA VAL A 95 8.52 1.12 10.98
C VAL A 95 7.96 -0.14 11.65
N SER A 96 8.68 -1.27 11.55
CA SER A 96 8.25 -2.54 12.16
C SER A 96 8.16 -2.46 13.69
N ASP A 97 9.17 -1.88 14.34
CA ASP A 97 9.21 -1.72 15.80
C ASP A 97 8.06 -0.85 16.32
N SER A 98 7.74 0.23 15.59
CA SER A 98 6.60 1.09 15.90
C SER A 98 5.28 0.31 15.83
N LEU A 99 5.12 -0.57 14.84
CA LEU A 99 3.91 -1.37 14.66
C LEU A 99 3.76 -2.49 15.69
N VAL A 100 4.85 -3.12 16.11
CA VAL A 100 4.83 -4.11 17.19
C VAL A 100 4.24 -3.50 18.46
N ARG A 101 4.64 -2.26 18.79
CA ARG A 101 4.07 -1.52 19.94
C ARG A 101 2.58 -1.21 19.75
N GLN A 102 2.19 -0.75 18.56
CA GLN A 102 0.79 -0.43 18.24
C GLN A 102 -0.13 -1.66 18.20
N SER A 103 0.42 -2.85 17.94
CA SER A 103 -0.34 -4.10 17.76
C SER A 103 -0.38 -4.99 19.00
N GLY A 104 0.28 -4.60 20.10
CA GLY A 104 0.46 -5.45 21.28
C GLY A 104 -0.84 -5.93 21.95
N GLY A 105 -1.95 -5.22 21.75
CA GLY A 105 -3.27 -5.60 22.26
C GLY A 105 -4.14 -6.44 21.29
N ALA A 106 -3.65 -6.75 20.08
CA ALA A 106 -4.47 -7.38 19.05
C ALA A 106 -4.70 -8.87 19.34
N GLY A 107 -5.96 -9.31 19.24
CA GLY A 107 -6.32 -10.73 19.32
C GLY A 107 -5.70 -11.57 18.20
N ARG A 108 -5.56 -12.88 18.42
CA ARG A 108 -4.98 -13.84 17.44
C ARG A 108 -5.55 -13.73 16.01
N PRO A 109 -6.87 -13.56 15.79
CA PRO A 109 -7.42 -13.40 14.45
C PRO A 109 -6.91 -12.13 13.74
N ALA A 110 -6.88 -10.99 14.44
CA ALA A 110 -6.38 -9.73 13.90
C ALA A 110 -4.87 -9.82 13.59
N ALA A 111 -4.09 -10.42 14.48
CA ALA A 111 -2.66 -10.66 14.26
C ALA A 111 -2.37 -11.48 12.99
N ARG A 112 -3.24 -12.44 12.64
CA ARG A 112 -3.13 -13.20 11.38
C ARG A 112 -3.40 -12.32 10.16
N CYS A 113 -4.40 -11.45 10.22
CA CYS A 113 -4.67 -10.47 9.15
C CYS A 113 -3.46 -9.56 8.94
N PHE A 114 -2.87 -9.05 10.02
CA PHE A 114 -1.70 -8.18 9.98
C PHE A 114 -0.50 -8.89 9.33
N ALA A 115 -0.20 -10.11 9.75
CA ALA A 115 0.89 -10.89 9.17
C ALA A 115 0.67 -11.19 7.67
N LEU A 116 -0.56 -11.47 7.27
CA LEU A 116 -0.92 -11.71 5.87
C LEU A 116 -0.69 -10.45 5.02
N LEU A 117 -1.12 -9.29 5.52
CA LEU A 117 -0.94 -8.02 4.83
C LEU A 117 0.52 -7.57 4.77
N ALA A 118 1.29 -7.75 5.84
CA ALA A 118 2.73 -7.48 5.82
C ALA A 118 3.47 -8.34 4.78
N ARG A 119 3.08 -9.61 4.62
CA ARG A 119 3.64 -10.49 3.57
C ARG A 119 3.26 -10.02 2.16
N MET A 120 2.00 -9.60 1.97
CA MET A 120 1.54 -9.07 0.68
C MET A 120 2.27 -7.77 0.33
N GLY A 121 2.38 -6.84 1.28
CA GLY A 121 3.14 -5.60 1.15
C GLY A 121 4.59 -5.87 0.76
N ARG A 122 5.28 -6.80 1.43
CA ARG A 122 6.66 -7.19 1.08
C ARG A 122 6.80 -7.66 -0.35
N ARG A 123 5.88 -8.50 -0.83
CA ARG A 123 5.88 -8.95 -2.23
C ARG A 123 5.72 -7.78 -3.19
N HIS A 124 4.80 -6.86 -2.90
CA HIS A 124 4.56 -5.69 -3.76
C HIS A 124 5.75 -4.72 -3.73
N GLY A 125 6.35 -4.46 -2.56
CA GLY A 125 7.55 -3.62 -2.43
C GLY A 125 8.75 -4.18 -3.18
N ARG A 126 8.97 -5.51 -3.15
CA ARG A 126 10.03 -6.16 -3.94
C ARG A 126 9.78 -6.03 -5.44
N ALA A 127 8.53 -6.22 -5.87
CA ALA A 127 8.17 -6.05 -7.28
C ALA A 127 8.38 -4.59 -7.75
N PHE A 128 8.01 -3.62 -6.91
CA PHE A 128 8.29 -2.20 -7.14
C PHE A 128 9.78 -1.93 -7.28
N ALA A 129 10.58 -2.34 -6.31
CA ALA A 129 12.03 -2.14 -6.33
C ALA A 129 12.71 -2.82 -7.53
N ALA A 130 12.27 -4.02 -7.92
CA ALA A 130 12.79 -4.69 -9.11
C ALA A 130 12.50 -3.88 -10.39
N GLN A 131 11.27 -3.37 -10.54
CA GLN A 131 10.90 -2.56 -11.71
C GLN A 131 11.64 -1.21 -11.74
N SER A 132 11.83 -0.58 -10.58
CA SER A 132 12.60 0.67 -10.48
C SER A 132 14.10 0.44 -10.71
N GLY A 133 14.66 -0.67 -10.21
CA GLY A 133 16.07 -1.02 -10.34
C GLY A 133 16.48 -1.46 -11.74
N ASP A 134 15.64 -2.23 -12.44
CA ASP A 134 15.86 -2.63 -13.84
C ASP A 134 15.94 -1.43 -14.79
N ARG A 135 15.43 -0.27 -14.40
CA ARG A 135 15.50 0.98 -15.18
C ARG A 135 16.74 1.84 -14.92
N VAL A 136 17.51 1.56 -13.86
CA VAL A 136 18.74 2.31 -13.49
C VAL A 136 20.00 1.67 -14.10
N LEU A 137 19.91 0.42 -14.55
CA LEU A 137 20.98 -0.27 -15.28
C LEU A 137 20.78 -0.12 -16.80
N VAL A 138 20.91 1.09 -17.34
CA VAL A 138 21.05 1.33 -18.79
C VAL A 138 22.18 2.33 -19.03
#